data_AF-A0A916K206-F1
#
_entry.id   AF-A0A916K206-F1
#
_cell.length_a   1.000
_cell.length_b   1.000
_cell.length_c   1.000
_cell.angle_alpha   90.00
_cell.angle_beta   90.00
_cell.angle_gamma   90.00
#
_symmetry.space_group_name_H-M   'P 1'
#
loop_
_entity.id
_entity.type
_entity.pdbx_description
1 polymer ?
#
loop_
_entity_poly.entity_id
_entity_poly.type
_entity_poly.pdbx_seq_one_letter_code
_entity_poly.pdbx_strand_id
1 'polypeptide(L)'
;MKYKSLLLAVVLASGLSAVTSGKPAQAASGSVTVTLPAFPVELDGVRLDNAHLKYPLLTYNDITYIPMTWSVSQATGLRSSWSEERGLEVNLDMPLAIKPELDTGASFGSDRYTAQVAEFPVRVNRETVSNAEQTYPLLVFQDITYFPLTWDYAVNQFRWKLSWNDADGLSIATGQRRYMSGIIYDDEDYLYTYVNNVRDLMFRISKSLEGSPELLTAEQSKQIMASRQADMGSAPRQQEPKPKLTEYRDHQLWYDGKPLISVEQEESGNRLADRDENTPKDAFLYGESVMELGEDTKVFTFHIPTGPRNPVETPASRRLVVVHQGVAEELTDFRRSVAGLRKTNDGAWLWTLSPTRLSARTGSERGEVLWIGADGTHRSWNRILNAQYVRILHDEDDELIVQAYELFRPDNATPPTTGYFRLHSDGTYDKIGDLTEATIIDGAPLIADNLDAYVDRDKNIYVVRNNTISNVNLGSSRTWWDYELKELTQEYPDAGY
;
A
#
# COMPACT_ATOMS: atom_id res chain seq x y z
N MET A 1 -5.55 14.56 45.36
CA MET A 1 -6.66 14.95 44.46
C MET A 1 -6.26 14.50 43.07
N LYS A 2 -6.58 13.25 42.72
CA LYS A 2 -7.68 12.86 41.81
C LYS A 2 -7.45 13.33 40.37
N TYR A 3 -6.85 12.42 39.62
CA TYR A 3 -6.77 12.34 38.16
C TYR A 3 -8.13 12.57 37.49
N LYS A 4 -8.12 13.25 36.34
CA LYS A 4 -9.13 13.07 35.28
C LYS A 4 -8.44 12.99 33.93
N SER A 5 -8.10 11.76 33.58
CA SER A 5 -7.96 11.27 32.21
C SER A 5 -9.38 11.05 31.64
N LEU A 6 -9.62 11.41 30.38
CA LEU A 6 -10.72 10.87 29.55
C LEU A 6 -10.25 11.00 28.08
N LEU A 7 -9.61 9.99 27.48
CA LEU A 7 -10.22 8.86 26.76
C LEU A 7 -11.32 9.31 25.79
N LEU A 8 -10.89 9.63 24.57
CA LEU A 8 -11.72 9.66 23.37
C LEU A 8 -11.67 8.25 22.76
N ALA A 9 -12.71 7.46 22.97
CA ALA A 9 -12.87 6.15 22.35
C ALA A 9 -14.30 6.05 21.79
N VAL A 10 -14.36 5.86 20.48
CA VAL A 10 -15.30 5.04 19.72
C VAL A 10 -16.72 4.92 20.29
N VAL A 11 -17.69 5.57 19.62
CA VAL A 11 -19.07 5.10 19.57
C VAL A 11 -19.51 5.04 18.11
N LEU A 12 -19.08 3.98 17.44
CA LEU A 12 -19.81 3.38 16.33
C LEU A 12 -20.51 2.14 16.91
N ALA A 13 -21.83 2.09 16.74
CA ALA A 13 -22.72 0.97 17.04
C ALA A 13 -22.94 0.59 18.52
N SER A 14 -23.99 1.14 19.14
CA SER A 14 -25.12 0.37 19.72
C SER A 14 -26.13 1.28 20.44
N GLY A 15 -27.37 1.27 19.95
CA GLY A 15 -28.48 2.05 20.51
C GLY A 15 -29.79 1.81 19.76
N LEU A 16 -30.13 0.55 19.48
CA LEU A 16 -31.48 0.16 19.08
C LEU A 16 -32.36 0.13 20.33
N SER A 17 -33.45 0.89 20.34
CA SER A 17 -34.79 0.52 20.85
C SER A 17 -35.59 1.76 21.28
N ALA A 18 -36.02 2.55 20.31
CA ALA A 18 -37.33 3.19 20.41
C ALA A 18 -38.17 2.57 19.29
N VAL A 19 -39.08 1.67 19.67
CA VAL A 19 -40.13 1.16 18.78
C VAL A 19 -41.09 2.32 18.53
N THR A 20 -40.73 3.20 17.60
CA THR A 20 -41.72 3.95 16.85
C THR A 20 -42.16 3.03 15.74
N SER A 21 -43.45 2.69 15.71
CA SER A 21 -44.09 1.98 14.61
C SER A 21 -43.95 2.81 13.32
N GLY A 22 -42.79 2.71 12.66
CA GLY A 22 -42.58 3.21 11.32
C GLY A 22 -43.40 2.33 10.40
N LYS A 23 -44.39 2.93 9.74
CA LYS A 23 -45.02 2.32 8.56
C LYS A 23 -43.91 1.80 7.63
N PRO A 24 -44.09 0.68 6.93
CA PRO A 24 -43.21 0.36 5.81
C PRO A 24 -43.20 1.58 4.90
N ALA A 25 -42.03 2.18 4.69
CA ALA A 25 -41.85 3.19 3.68
C ALA A 25 -41.98 2.48 2.33
N GLN A 26 -43.22 2.38 1.84
CA GLN A 26 -43.49 2.14 0.44
C GLN A 26 -42.82 3.27 -0.33
N ALA A 27 -41.94 2.96 -1.28
CA ALA A 27 -41.49 3.95 -2.24
C ALA A 27 -42.71 4.53 -2.96
N ALA A 28 -42.73 5.85 -3.14
CA ALA A 28 -43.77 6.52 -3.89
C ALA A 28 -43.63 6.14 -5.37
N SER A 29 -44.61 5.43 -5.93
CA SER A 29 -44.85 5.57 -7.37
C SER A 29 -45.30 7.01 -7.63
N GLY A 30 -44.68 7.67 -8.61
CA GLY A 30 -44.99 9.05 -8.96
C GLY A 30 -43.93 10.08 -8.57
N SER A 31 -44.38 11.33 -8.43
CA SER A 31 -43.51 12.50 -8.25
C SER A 31 -43.00 12.64 -6.81
N VAL A 32 -41.70 12.89 -6.66
CA VAL A 32 -41.04 13.19 -5.38
C VAL A 32 -40.54 14.63 -5.36
N THR A 33 -40.44 15.19 -4.16
CA THR A 33 -39.82 16.52 -4.00
C THR A 33 -38.34 16.39 -3.69
N VAL A 34 -37.53 17.12 -4.44
CA VAL A 34 -36.07 17.18 -4.30
C VAL A 34 -35.62 18.61 -4.06
N THR A 35 -34.39 18.76 -3.58
CA THR A 35 -33.73 20.06 -3.37
C THR A 35 -32.33 20.02 -3.99
N LEU A 36 -31.64 21.16 -4.06
CA LEU A 36 -30.20 21.15 -4.31
C LEU A 36 -29.46 20.82 -3.00
N PRO A 37 -28.28 20.18 -3.04
CA PRO A 37 -27.43 20.04 -1.86
C PRO A 37 -27.20 21.37 -1.18
N ALA A 38 -27.46 21.43 0.13
CA ALA A 38 -27.26 22.61 0.96
C ALA A 38 -25.80 22.82 1.38
N PHE A 39 -24.89 22.05 0.79
CA PHE A 39 -23.47 21.99 1.10
C PHE A 39 -22.66 21.98 -0.20
N PRO A 40 -21.38 22.40 -0.14
CA PRO A 40 -20.51 22.30 -1.30
C PRO A 40 -20.30 20.84 -1.71
N VAL A 41 -20.16 20.62 -3.01
CA VAL A 41 -19.80 19.32 -3.57
C VAL A 41 -18.58 19.48 -4.46
N GLU A 42 -17.63 18.57 -4.34
CA GLU A 42 -16.46 18.44 -5.19
C GLU A 42 -16.50 17.09 -5.92
N LEU A 43 -16.26 17.10 -7.23
CA LEU A 43 -16.13 15.91 -8.07
C LEU A 43 -14.76 15.92 -8.74
N ASP A 44 -13.91 14.97 -8.39
CA ASP A 44 -12.53 14.84 -8.88
C ASP A 44 -11.77 16.18 -8.86
N GLY A 45 -11.78 16.89 -7.73
CA GLY A 45 -11.09 18.17 -7.56
C GLY A 45 -11.82 19.38 -8.13
N VAL A 46 -12.95 19.18 -8.79
CA VAL A 46 -13.75 20.27 -9.36
C VAL A 46 -14.88 20.62 -8.40
N ARG A 47 -14.79 21.81 -7.78
CA ARG A 47 -15.87 22.35 -6.96
C ARG A 47 -17.07 22.72 -7.83
N LEU A 48 -18.23 22.19 -7.49
CA LEU A 48 -19.43 22.32 -8.31
C LEU A 48 -20.24 23.56 -7.92
N ASP A 49 -20.57 24.39 -8.92
CA ASP A 49 -21.57 25.46 -8.78
C ASP A 49 -22.95 24.92 -9.12
N ASN A 50 -23.52 24.18 -8.18
CA ASN A 50 -24.71 23.37 -8.44
C ASN A 50 -25.94 24.19 -8.87
N ALA A 51 -26.04 25.46 -8.51
CA ALA A 51 -27.16 26.32 -8.90
C ALA A 51 -27.16 26.73 -10.38
N HIS A 52 -26.00 26.61 -11.05
CA HIS A 52 -25.79 27.03 -12.44
C HIS A 52 -25.49 25.87 -13.41
N LEU A 53 -25.44 24.64 -12.89
CA LEU A 53 -25.37 23.43 -13.71
C LEU A 53 -26.68 23.19 -14.43
N LYS A 54 -26.62 22.80 -15.70
CA LYS A 54 -27.78 22.38 -16.49
C LYS A 54 -28.47 21.17 -15.87
N TYR A 55 -27.69 20.22 -15.38
CA TYR A 55 -28.17 19.04 -14.65
C TYR A 55 -27.53 19.05 -13.26
N PRO A 56 -28.16 19.71 -12.27
CA PRO A 56 -27.58 19.86 -10.95
C PRO A 56 -27.69 18.56 -10.16
N LEU A 57 -26.77 18.32 -9.23
CA LEU A 57 -26.96 17.29 -8.21
C LEU A 57 -28.22 17.62 -7.39
N LEU A 58 -28.89 16.56 -6.92
CA LEU A 58 -30.14 16.67 -6.16
C LEU A 58 -29.97 16.08 -4.77
N THR A 59 -30.80 16.50 -3.83
CA THR A 59 -30.94 15.87 -2.52
C THR A 59 -32.37 15.40 -2.33
N TYR A 60 -32.52 14.11 -1.99
CA TYR A 60 -33.79 13.46 -1.66
C TYR A 60 -33.59 12.55 -0.45
N ASN A 61 -34.44 12.70 0.58
CA ASN A 61 -34.32 12.00 1.86
C ASN A 61 -32.89 12.03 2.41
N ASP A 62 -32.28 13.21 2.42
CA ASP A 62 -30.93 13.47 2.92
C ASP A 62 -29.78 12.73 2.19
N ILE A 63 -30.07 12.11 1.03
CA ILE A 63 -29.06 11.52 0.15
C ILE A 63 -28.86 12.40 -1.08
N THR A 64 -27.59 12.58 -1.46
CA THR A 64 -27.21 13.27 -2.69
C THR A 64 -27.29 12.34 -3.89
N TYR A 65 -27.78 12.87 -5.00
CA TYR A 65 -28.01 12.18 -6.24
C TYR A 65 -27.19 12.84 -7.35
N ILE A 66 -26.49 12.02 -8.13
CA ILE A 66 -25.64 12.45 -9.23
C ILE A 66 -26.30 12.15 -10.58
N PRO A 67 -26.30 13.09 -11.54
CA PRO A 67 -26.88 12.86 -12.86
C PRO A 67 -26.03 11.93 -13.72
N MET A 68 -26.64 10.90 -14.31
CA MET A 68 -26.00 10.03 -15.30
C MET A 68 -26.07 10.63 -16.71
N THR A 69 -25.51 11.83 -16.88
CA THR A 69 -25.28 12.37 -18.22
C THR A 69 -24.14 11.62 -18.91
N TRP A 70 -24.03 11.79 -20.23
CA TRP A 70 -22.89 11.26 -20.99
C TRP A 70 -21.56 11.81 -20.45
N SER A 71 -21.46 13.13 -20.24
CA SER A 71 -20.24 13.79 -19.76
C SER A 71 -19.82 13.32 -18.36
N VAL A 72 -20.78 13.25 -17.42
CA VAL A 72 -20.52 12.72 -16.07
C VAL A 72 -20.06 11.27 -16.16
N SER A 73 -20.76 10.44 -16.93
CA SER A 73 -20.41 9.03 -17.06
C SER A 73 -18.98 8.86 -17.58
N GLN A 74 -18.60 9.58 -18.65
CA GLN A 74 -17.25 9.50 -19.21
C GLN A 74 -16.17 9.97 -18.22
N ALA A 75 -16.37 11.09 -17.54
CA ALA A 75 -15.40 11.63 -16.57
C ALA A 75 -15.23 10.73 -15.34
N THR A 76 -16.28 10.02 -14.95
CA THR A 76 -16.30 9.19 -13.72
C THR A 76 -15.99 7.71 -13.95
N GLY A 77 -15.58 7.34 -15.18
CA GLY A 77 -15.25 5.96 -15.54
C GLY A 77 -16.47 5.04 -15.64
N LEU A 78 -17.62 5.60 -16.03
CA LEU A 78 -18.84 4.86 -16.32
C LEU A 78 -19.16 4.89 -17.82
N ARG A 79 -19.73 3.78 -18.29
CA ARG A 79 -20.34 3.68 -19.62
C ARG A 79 -21.85 3.59 -19.47
N SER A 80 -22.54 4.61 -19.97
CA SER A 80 -24.00 4.64 -20.05
C SER A 80 -24.49 4.35 -21.47
N SER A 81 -25.56 3.57 -21.60
CA SER A 81 -26.30 3.43 -22.87
C SER A 81 -27.79 3.33 -22.60
N TRP A 82 -28.62 3.77 -23.55
CA TRP A 82 -30.08 3.74 -23.43
C TRP A 82 -30.71 3.16 -24.70
N SER A 83 -31.74 2.35 -24.54
CA SER A 83 -32.67 1.99 -25.61
C SER A 83 -34.08 1.77 -25.08
N GLU A 84 -35.09 1.96 -25.93
CA GLU A 84 -36.49 1.78 -25.54
C GLU A 84 -36.79 0.37 -25.01
N GLU A 85 -36.19 -0.65 -25.63
CA GLU A 85 -36.37 -2.06 -25.24
C GLU A 85 -35.66 -2.44 -23.93
N ARG A 86 -34.44 -1.93 -23.70
CA ARG A 86 -33.56 -2.38 -22.60
C ARG A 86 -33.48 -1.38 -21.44
N GLY A 87 -34.04 -0.18 -21.63
CA GLY A 87 -33.93 0.92 -20.69
C GLY A 87 -32.50 1.44 -20.57
N LEU A 88 -32.12 1.86 -19.36
CA LEU A 88 -30.79 2.42 -19.08
C LEU A 88 -29.83 1.31 -18.62
N GLU A 89 -28.66 1.22 -19.26
CA GLU A 89 -27.55 0.39 -18.80
C GLU A 89 -26.38 1.29 -18.39
N VAL A 90 -25.91 1.15 -17.15
CA VAL A 90 -24.72 1.82 -16.61
C VAL A 90 -23.72 0.76 -16.17
N ASN A 91 -22.51 0.79 -16.69
CA ASN A 91 -21.48 -0.18 -16.32
C ASN A 91 -20.19 0.54 -15.96
N LEU A 92 -19.46 -0.01 -14.99
CA LEU A 92 -18.09 0.39 -14.72
C LEU A 92 -17.24 0.16 -15.98
N ASP A 93 -16.40 1.13 -16.28
CA ASP A 93 -15.48 1.11 -17.42
C ASP A 93 -14.11 1.67 -17.00
N MET A 94 -13.14 1.63 -17.90
CA MET A 94 -11.87 2.28 -17.67
C MET A 94 -12.08 3.82 -17.66
N PRO A 95 -11.58 4.54 -16.64
CA PRO A 95 -11.71 5.99 -16.58
C PRO A 95 -11.05 6.62 -17.81
N LEU A 96 -11.73 7.61 -18.38
CA LEU A 96 -11.12 8.50 -19.34
C LEU A 96 -10.50 9.64 -18.53
N ALA A 97 -9.21 9.91 -18.74
CA ALA A 97 -8.54 11.05 -18.14
C ALA A 97 -9.08 12.34 -18.77
N ILE A 98 -10.24 12.78 -18.27
CA ILE A 98 -11.05 13.89 -18.75
C ILE A 98 -11.54 14.63 -17.51
N LYS A 99 -11.33 15.94 -17.50
CA LYS A 99 -11.84 16.80 -16.45
C LYS A 99 -13.37 16.74 -16.42
N PRO A 100 -14.01 16.61 -15.24
CA PRO A 100 -15.47 16.72 -15.15
C PRO A 100 -15.97 18.10 -15.60
N GLU A 101 -16.26 18.23 -16.89
CA GLU A 101 -16.90 19.40 -17.47
C GLU A 101 -18.42 19.16 -17.44
N LEU A 102 -19.06 19.69 -16.40
CA LEU A 102 -20.50 19.62 -16.26
C LEU A 102 -21.15 20.73 -17.08
N ASP A 103 -22.22 20.39 -17.81
CA ASP A 103 -22.99 21.34 -18.59
C ASP A 103 -23.47 22.49 -17.69
N THR A 104 -23.21 23.74 -18.08
CA THR A 104 -23.66 24.95 -17.39
C THR A 104 -24.72 25.70 -18.19
N GLY A 105 -25.33 26.72 -17.60
CA GLY A 105 -26.25 27.62 -18.31
C GLY A 105 -27.72 27.46 -17.94
N ALA A 106 -28.02 26.71 -16.87
CA ALA A 106 -29.30 26.81 -16.19
C ALA A 106 -29.20 27.76 -14.99
N SER A 107 -30.35 28.08 -14.39
CA SER A 107 -30.42 28.84 -13.15
C SER A 107 -31.51 28.25 -12.28
N PHE A 108 -31.09 27.71 -11.13
CA PHE A 108 -31.96 27.08 -10.15
C PHE A 108 -32.10 27.99 -8.92
N GLY A 109 -33.23 28.71 -8.83
CA GLY A 109 -33.52 29.65 -7.74
C GLY A 109 -34.70 29.29 -6.83
N SER A 110 -35.27 28.09 -6.98
CA SER A 110 -36.36 27.60 -6.13
C SER A 110 -35.80 26.70 -5.03
N ASP A 111 -36.41 26.74 -3.84
CA ASP A 111 -35.97 25.88 -2.73
C ASP A 111 -36.29 24.40 -2.93
N ARG A 112 -37.24 24.10 -3.82
CA ARG A 112 -37.77 22.74 -4.05
C ARG A 112 -38.10 22.52 -5.51
N TYR A 113 -37.87 21.30 -5.97
CA TYR A 113 -38.12 20.83 -7.33
C TYR A 113 -38.86 19.50 -7.31
N THR A 114 -39.45 19.13 -8.44
CA THR A 114 -40.16 17.86 -8.59
C THR A 114 -39.37 16.95 -9.52
N ALA A 115 -39.01 15.77 -9.02
CA ALA A 115 -38.45 14.67 -9.82
C ALA A 115 -39.46 13.52 -9.89
N GLN A 116 -39.27 12.59 -10.82
CA GLN A 116 -40.07 11.38 -10.92
C GLN A 116 -39.24 10.18 -10.49
N VAL A 117 -39.87 9.15 -9.94
CA VAL A 117 -39.20 7.85 -9.80
C VAL A 117 -39.04 7.21 -11.18
N ALA A 118 -37.86 6.65 -11.48
CA ALA A 118 -37.62 5.97 -12.76
C ALA A 118 -38.45 4.69 -12.87
N GLU A 119 -39.30 4.60 -13.90
CA GLU A 119 -40.22 3.47 -14.12
C GLU A 119 -39.78 2.53 -15.28
N PHE A 120 -38.67 2.84 -15.96
CA PHE A 120 -38.10 2.00 -17.02
C PHE A 120 -37.06 1.01 -16.46
N PRO A 121 -36.76 -0.09 -17.19
CA PRO A 121 -35.71 -1.02 -16.78
C PRO A 121 -34.35 -0.34 -16.61
N VAL A 122 -33.64 -0.64 -15.54
CA VAL A 122 -32.26 -0.18 -15.33
C VAL A 122 -31.37 -1.36 -15.01
N ARG A 123 -30.18 -1.38 -15.62
CA ARG A 123 -29.12 -2.35 -15.30
C ARG A 123 -27.84 -1.65 -14.88
N VAL A 124 -27.23 -2.16 -13.83
CA VAL A 124 -25.95 -1.68 -13.30
C VAL A 124 -24.97 -2.84 -13.29
N ASN A 125 -23.81 -2.67 -13.93
CA ASN A 125 -22.80 -3.74 -14.03
C ASN A 125 -23.39 -5.07 -14.54
N ARG A 126 -24.29 -4.98 -15.53
CA ARG A 126 -25.07 -6.08 -16.13
C ARG A 126 -26.13 -6.73 -15.23
N GLU A 127 -26.30 -6.26 -14.00
CA GLU A 127 -27.34 -6.73 -13.08
C GLU A 127 -28.59 -5.86 -13.15
N THR A 128 -29.77 -6.46 -13.06
CA THR A 128 -31.04 -5.73 -13.10
C THR A 128 -31.31 -5.05 -11.76
N VAL A 129 -31.72 -3.78 -11.82
CA VAL A 129 -32.09 -2.99 -10.64
C VAL A 129 -33.59 -3.11 -10.36
N SER A 130 -33.96 -3.56 -9.16
CA SER A 130 -35.35 -3.49 -8.67
C SER A 130 -35.65 -2.11 -8.08
N ASN A 131 -35.83 -1.10 -8.95
CA ASN A 131 -35.86 0.31 -8.51
C ASN A 131 -37.04 0.65 -7.60
N ALA A 132 -38.23 0.10 -7.90
CA ALA A 132 -39.47 0.41 -7.19
C ALA A 132 -39.48 -0.05 -5.71
N GLU A 133 -38.55 -0.91 -5.32
CA GLU A 133 -38.45 -1.47 -3.97
C GLU A 133 -37.36 -0.77 -3.12
N GLN A 134 -36.61 0.16 -3.71
CA GLN A 134 -35.50 0.84 -3.03
C GLN A 134 -35.96 2.02 -2.17
N THR A 135 -35.33 2.17 -1.00
CA THR A 135 -35.52 3.33 -0.11
C THR A 135 -35.08 4.64 -0.79
N TYR A 136 -34.02 4.56 -1.59
CA TYR A 136 -33.48 5.65 -2.40
C TYR A 136 -33.61 5.22 -3.87
N PRO A 137 -34.79 5.34 -4.48
CA PRO A 137 -34.97 4.93 -5.86
C PRO A 137 -34.21 5.88 -6.79
N LEU A 138 -33.81 5.37 -7.95
CA LEU A 138 -33.35 6.16 -9.09
C LEU A 138 -34.45 7.16 -9.50
N LEU A 139 -34.02 8.39 -9.74
CA LEU A 139 -34.91 9.50 -10.07
C LEU A 139 -34.72 9.94 -11.52
N VAL A 140 -35.74 10.54 -12.10
CA VAL A 140 -35.70 11.22 -13.40
C VAL A 140 -36.00 12.69 -13.17
N PHE A 141 -35.07 13.54 -13.60
CA PHE A 141 -35.22 14.99 -13.55
C PHE A 141 -34.65 15.60 -14.83
N GLN A 142 -35.44 16.42 -15.52
CA GLN A 142 -35.07 17.00 -16.83
C GLN A 142 -34.59 15.95 -17.82
N ASP A 143 -35.32 14.83 -17.90
CA ASP A 143 -35.05 13.69 -18.79
C ASP A 143 -33.70 12.98 -18.56
N ILE A 144 -33.03 13.27 -17.44
CA ILE A 144 -31.80 12.59 -17.00
C ILE A 144 -32.09 11.69 -15.80
N THR A 145 -31.48 10.51 -15.78
CA THR A 145 -31.55 9.58 -14.64
C THR A 145 -30.50 9.95 -13.60
N TYR A 146 -30.91 9.95 -12.34
CA TYR A 146 -30.08 10.31 -11.19
C TYR A 146 -29.89 9.10 -10.30
N PHE A 147 -28.64 8.86 -9.93
CA PHE A 147 -28.25 7.76 -9.04
C PHE A 147 -27.98 8.31 -7.64
N PRO A 148 -28.50 7.67 -6.58
CA PRO A 148 -28.18 8.07 -5.23
C PRO A 148 -26.75 7.64 -4.89
N LEU A 149 -26.00 8.55 -4.26
CA LEU A 149 -24.66 8.29 -3.72
C LEU A 149 -24.73 7.47 -2.42
N THR A 150 -25.45 6.35 -2.46
CA THR A 150 -25.42 5.33 -1.40
C THR A 150 -24.12 4.53 -1.46
N TRP A 151 -23.78 3.84 -0.38
CA TRP A 151 -22.64 2.94 -0.35
C TRP A 151 -22.73 1.84 -1.43
N ASP A 152 -23.93 1.33 -1.69
CA ASP A 152 -24.14 0.31 -2.70
C ASP A 152 -23.77 0.83 -4.10
N TYR A 153 -24.35 1.95 -4.53
CA TYR A 153 -24.03 2.49 -5.86
C TYR A 153 -22.63 3.10 -5.94
N ALA A 154 -22.32 4.08 -5.09
CA ALA A 154 -21.06 4.83 -5.22
C ALA A 154 -19.84 3.95 -4.94
N VAL A 155 -19.85 3.16 -3.87
CA VAL A 155 -18.66 2.40 -3.43
C VAL A 155 -18.65 0.99 -4.03
N ASN A 156 -19.72 0.22 -3.89
CA ASN A 156 -19.72 -1.18 -4.33
C ASN A 156 -19.81 -1.30 -5.86
N GLN A 157 -20.75 -0.59 -6.49
CA GLN A 157 -21.01 -0.70 -7.92
C GLN A 157 -20.07 0.17 -8.77
N PHE A 158 -19.82 1.42 -8.37
CA PHE A 158 -19.04 2.39 -9.15
C PHE A 158 -17.59 2.54 -8.69
N ARG A 159 -17.20 1.95 -7.55
CA ARG A 159 -15.83 1.99 -7.01
C ARG A 159 -15.32 3.41 -6.74
N TRP A 160 -16.21 4.34 -6.46
CA TRP A 160 -15.87 5.70 -6.05
C TRP A 160 -15.60 5.77 -4.55
N LYS A 161 -14.84 6.79 -4.15
CA LYS A 161 -14.60 7.15 -2.77
C LYS A 161 -15.42 8.39 -2.42
N LEU A 162 -16.14 8.32 -1.30
CA LEU A 162 -16.89 9.43 -0.74
C LEU A 162 -16.21 9.87 0.55
N SER A 163 -16.00 11.17 0.71
CA SER A 163 -15.53 11.78 1.96
C SER A 163 -16.36 13.01 2.31
N TRP A 164 -16.45 13.30 3.61
CA TRP A 164 -17.18 14.45 4.12
C TRP A 164 -16.28 15.27 5.03
N ASN A 165 -16.33 16.59 4.89
CA ASN A 165 -15.75 17.55 5.82
C ASN A 165 -16.75 18.71 6.03
N ASP A 166 -16.87 19.23 7.24
CA ASP A 166 -17.84 20.30 7.54
C ASP A 166 -17.54 21.63 6.82
N ALA A 167 -16.29 21.89 6.47
CA ALA A 167 -15.89 23.09 5.74
C ALA A 167 -16.07 22.94 4.21
N ASP A 168 -15.71 21.78 3.68
CA ASP A 168 -15.65 21.54 2.23
C ASP A 168 -16.84 20.74 1.67
N GLY A 169 -17.70 20.21 2.55
CA GLY A 169 -18.88 19.43 2.20
C GLY A 169 -18.53 18.02 1.71
N LEU A 170 -19.20 17.60 0.64
CA LEU A 170 -19.07 16.25 0.07
C LEU A 170 -17.99 16.24 -1.02
N SER A 171 -17.01 15.35 -0.89
CA SER A 171 -16.02 15.08 -1.94
C SER A 171 -16.26 13.69 -2.54
N ILE A 172 -16.28 13.64 -3.87
CA ILE A 172 -16.45 12.45 -4.69
C ILE A 172 -15.18 12.26 -5.52
N ALA A 173 -14.45 11.18 -5.27
CA ALA A 173 -13.27 10.81 -6.06
C ALA A 173 -13.52 9.49 -6.78
N THR A 174 -13.41 9.49 -8.11
CA THR A 174 -13.76 8.33 -8.94
C THR A 174 -12.54 7.51 -9.35
N GLY A 175 -12.75 6.52 -10.22
CA GLY A 175 -11.63 5.83 -10.87
C GLY A 175 -10.78 6.83 -11.64
N GLN A 176 -9.46 6.71 -11.53
CA GLN A 176 -8.49 7.63 -12.12
C GLN A 176 -7.41 6.79 -12.83
N ARG A 177 -6.95 7.23 -14.00
CA ARG A 177 -5.79 6.61 -14.66
C ARG A 177 -4.51 6.83 -13.89
N ARG A 178 -3.62 5.84 -13.90
CA ARG A 178 -2.37 5.88 -13.15
C ARG A 178 -1.24 6.41 -14.00
N TYR A 179 -0.86 7.67 -13.77
CA TYR A 179 0.27 8.32 -14.41
C TYR A 179 1.55 8.22 -13.61
N MET A 180 1.47 8.07 -12.28
CA MET A 180 2.65 7.94 -11.41
C MET A 180 2.85 6.49 -10.96
N SER A 181 4.11 6.03 -11.01
CA SER A 181 4.48 4.71 -10.50
C SER A 181 4.83 4.76 -9.01
N GLY A 182 6.09 5.01 -8.69
CA GLY A 182 6.61 5.20 -7.32
C GLY A 182 7.75 6.20 -7.35
N ILE A 183 8.13 6.73 -6.19
CA ILE A 183 9.30 7.61 -6.09
C ILE A 183 10.56 6.76 -6.21
N ILE A 184 11.51 7.23 -7.02
CA ILE A 184 12.73 6.48 -7.37
C ILE A 184 14.00 7.18 -6.93
N TYR A 185 13.91 8.49 -6.67
CA TYR A 185 15.00 9.36 -6.28
C TYR A 185 14.43 10.68 -5.71
N ASP A 186 15.24 11.41 -4.95
CA ASP A 186 14.96 12.75 -4.47
C ASP A 186 16.22 13.61 -4.48
N ASP A 187 16.05 14.93 -4.64
CA ASP A 187 17.07 15.93 -4.37
C ASP A 187 16.71 16.80 -3.15
N GLU A 188 17.37 17.95 -2.98
CA GLU A 188 17.09 18.88 -1.88
C GLU A 188 15.61 19.31 -1.86
N ASP A 189 15.03 19.58 -3.04
CA ASP A 189 13.72 20.22 -3.17
C ASP A 189 12.65 19.33 -3.80
N TYR A 190 13.06 18.28 -4.52
CA TYR A 190 12.19 17.53 -5.42
C TYR A 190 12.21 16.02 -5.20
N LEU A 191 11.06 15.42 -5.47
CA LEU A 191 10.85 13.99 -5.63
C LEU A 191 10.73 13.66 -7.12
N TYR A 192 11.24 12.48 -7.50
CA TYR A 192 11.21 12.01 -8.88
C TYR A 192 10.45 10.69 -8.97
N THR A 193 9.50 10.62 -9.90
CA THR A 193 8.73 9.40 -10.19
C THR A 193 8.72 9.12 -11.68
N TYR A 194 8.70 7.84 -12.06
CA TYR A 194 8.48 7.48 -13.45
C TYR A 194 7.06 7.83 -13.89
N VAL A 195 6.94 8.24 -15.16
CA VAL A 195 5.67 8.26 -15.87
C VAL A 195 5.29 6.81 -16.17
N ASN A 196 4.14 6.37 -15.68
CA ASN A 196 3.64 5.02 -15.89
C ASN A 196 3.48 4.73 -17.39
N ASN A 197 3.93 3.55 -17.83
CA ASN A 197 4.00 3.10 -19.24
C ASN A 197 4.83 3.94 -20.21
N VAL A 198 5.56 4.96 -19.75
CA VAL A 198 6.50 5.69 -20.60
C VAL A 198 7.91 5.44 -20.10
N ARG A 199 8.67 4.70 -20.90
CA ARG A 199 10.00 4.26 -20.53
C ARG A 199 10.93 5.46 -20.32
N ASP A 200 11.68 5.42 -19.22
CA ASP A 200 12.77 6.36 -18.91
C ASP A 200 12.34 7.84 -18.80
N LEU A 201 11.04 8.14 -18.70
CA LEU A 201 10.51 9.49 -18.55
C LEU A 201 10.02 9.72 -17.12
N MET A 202 10.22 10.93 -16.60
CA MET A 202 9.96 11.24 -15.19
C MET A 202 9.14 12.51 -14.98
N PHE A 203 8.35 12.49 -13.91
CA PHE A 203 7.86 13.71 -13.28
C PHE A 203 8.85 14.18 -12.21
N ARG A 204 9.08 15.49 -12.17
CA ARG A 204 9.70 16.22 -11.05
C ARG A 204 8.60 16.89 -10.23
N ILE A 205 8.60 16.64 -8.93
CA ILE A 205 7.52 17.06 -8.01
C ILE A 205 8.14 17.74 -6.80
N SER A 206 7.65 18.93 -6.43
CA SER A 206 8.15 19.61 -5.23
C SER A 206 7.83 18.81 -3.96
N LYS A 207 8.78 18.71 -3.03
CA LYS A 207 8.58 18.10 -1.70
C LYS A 207 7.49 18.80 -0.86
N SER A 208 7.19 20.07 -1.15
CA SER A 208 6.04 20.77 -0.56
C SER A 208 4.69 20.17 -0.96
N LEU A 209 4.67 19.40 -2.06
CA LEU A 209 3.47 18.89 -2.74
C LEU A 209 2.54 19.99 -3.27
N GLU A 210 3.02 21.24 -3.33
CA GLU A 210 2.31 22.36 -3.92
C GLU A 210 2.64 22.52 -5.41
N GLY A 211 1.68 23.05 -6.18
CA GLY A 211 1.81 23.27 -7.61
C GLY A 211 1.61 22.02 -8.46
N SER A 212 1.95 22.14 -9.75
CA SER A 212 1.83 21.05 -10.73
C SER A 212 3.18 20.32 -10.88
N PRO A 213 3.18 19.00 -11.14
CA PRO A 213 4.39 18.28 -11.51
C PRO A 213 4.94 18.81 -12.83
N GLU A 214 6.24 18.72 -13.00
CA GLU A 214 6.89 19.01 -14.27
C GLU A 214 7.26 17.71 -14.97
N LEU A 215 6.89 17.59 -16.24
CA LEU A 215 7.38 16.52 -17.08
C LEU A 215 8.80 16.84 -17.54
N LEU A 216 9.77 16.04 -17.13
CA LEU A 216 11.15 16.20 -17.56
C LEU A 216 11.32 15.72 -19.00
N THR A 217 12.27 16.32 -19.72
CA THR A 217 12.74 15.76 -20.99
C THR A 217 13.45 14.42 -20.77
N ALA A 218 13.61 13.62 -21.82
CA ALA A 218 14.34 12.35 -21.76
C ALA A 218 15.81 12.54 -21.30
N GLU A 219 16.45 13.63 -21.72
CA GLU A 219 17.84 13.92 -21.31
C GLU A 219 17.93 14.30 -19.83
N GLN A 220 17.01 15.13 -19.33
CA GLN A 220 16.91 15.44 -17.90
C GLN A 220 16.63 14.18 -17.07
N SER A 221 15.69 13.33 -17.51
CA SER A 221 15.36 12.06 -16.83
C SER A 221 16.58 11.14 -16.75
N LYS A 222 17.39 11.08 -17.80
CA LYS A 222 18.65 10.32 -17.83
C LYS A 222 19.70 10.89 -16.86
N GLN A 223 19.78 12.21 -16.73
CA GLN A 223 20.69 12.86 -15.76
C GLN A 223 20.29 12.55 -14.31
N ILE A 224 18.99 12.51 -14.02
CA ILE A 224 18.48 12.08 -12.70
C ILE A 224 18.85 10.62 -12.43
N MET A 225 18.69 9.72 -13.41
CA MET A 225 19.12 8.33 -13.25
C MET A 225 20.63 8.18 -13.02
N ALA A 226 21.45 8.98 -13.71
CA ALA A 226 22.90 8.98 -13.50
C ALA A 226 23.25 9.44 -12.08
N SER A 227 22.55 10.45 -11.56
CA SER A 227 22.74 10.96 -10.19
C SER A 227 22.36 9.91 -9.15
N ARG A 228 21.19 9.27 -9.31
CA ARG A 228 20.76 8.14 -8.48
C ARG A 228 21.81 7.01 -8.46
N GLN A 229 22.37 6.66 -9.63
CA GLN A 229 23.37 5.61 -9.72
C GLN A 229 24.70 5.99 -9.07
N ALA A 230 25.07 7.27 -9.12
CA ALA A 230 26.25 7.78 -8.42
C ALA A 230 26.07 7.69 -6.90
N ASP A 231 24.88 8.05 -6.38
CA ASP A 231 24.57 8.03 -4.95
C ASP A 231 24.47 6.61 -4.39
N MET A 232 23.92 5.67 -5.16
CA MET A 232 23.87 4.25 -4.76
C MET A 232 25.24 3.58 -4.70
N GLY A 233 26.29 4.21 -5.26
CA GLY A 233 27.62 3.63 -5.35
C GLY A 233 27.71 2.42 -6.28
N SER A 234 28.87 1.76 -6.29
CA SER A 234 29.08 0.54 -7.06
C SER A 234 28.72 -0.69 -6.23
N ALA A 235 28.03 -1.67 -6.84
CA ALA A 235 27.69 -2.91 -6.16
C ALA A 235 28.95 -3.57 -5.56
N PRO A 236 28.88 -4.08 -4.32
CA PRO A 236 30.03 -4.71 -3.69
C PRO A 236 30.55 -5.86 -4.56
N ARG A 237 31.86 -5.86 -4.83
CA ARG A 237 32.54 -6.96 -5.51
C ARG A 237 32.33 -8.25 -4.70
N GLN A 238 32.14 -9.38 -5.38
CA GLN A 238 32.11 -10.70 -4.74
C GLN A 238 33.33 -10.81 -3.83
N GLN A 239 33.11 -10.88 -2.51
CA GLN A 239 34.19 -11.07 -1.55
C GLN A 239 34.82 -12.43 -1.79
N GLU A 240 36.16 -12.49 -1.80
CA GLU A 240 36.86 -13.77 -1.81
C GLU A 240 36.42 -14.61 -0.61
N PRO A 241 36.23 -15.93 -0.79
CA PRO A 241 35.80 -16.80 0.29
C PRO A 241 36.82 -16.76 1.43
N LYS A 242 36.40 -16.21 2.57
CA LYS A 242 37.19 -16.27 3.80
C LYS A 242 37.32 -17.72 4.26
N PRO A 243 38.47 -18.13 4.82
CA PRO A 243 38.58 -19.45 5.44
C PRO A 243 37.55 -19.56 6.56
N LYS A 244 36.95 -20.75 6.68
CA LYS A 244 35.98 -21.04 7.74
C LYS A 244 36.67 -21.01 9.10
N LEU A 245 35.99 -20.46 10.10
CA LEU A 245 36.43 -20.52 11.49
C LEU A 245 35.91 -21.77 12.20
N THR A 246 34.87 -22.41 11.65
CA THR A 246 34.30 -23.62 12.25
C THR A 246 34.88 -24.91 11.70
N GLU A 247 34.86 -25.94 12.55
CA GLU A 247 35.25 -27.30 12.22
C GLU A 247 34.02 -28.21 12.28
N TYR A 248 33.86 -29.08 11.29
CA TYR A 248 32.86 -30.14 11.35
C TYR A 248 33.48 -31.40 11.98
N ARG A 249 32.87 -31.94 13.03
CA ARG A 249 33.21 -33.24 13.64
C ARG A 249 32.01 -33.81 14.38
N ASP A 250 31.84 -35.14 14.34
CA ASP A 250 30.80 -35.88 15.05
C ASP A 250 29.39 -35.30 14.85
N HIS A 251 28.99 -35.05 13.59
CA HIS A 251 27.68 -34.49 13.23
C HIS A 251 27.37 -33.11 13.82
N GLN A 252 28.41 -32.35 14.15
CA GLN A 252 28.32 -31.03 14.77
C GLN A 252 29.30 -30.03 14.13
N LEU A 253 28.92 -28.76 14.13
CA LEU A 253 29.83 -27.65 13.85
C LEU A 253 30.40 -27.11 15.16
N TRP A 254 31.71 -26.91 15.20
CA TRP A 254 32.46 -26.51 16.38
C TRP A 254 33.22 -25.21 16.13
N TYR A 255 33.35 -24.42 17.17
CA TYR A 255 34.19 -23.22 17.19
C TYR A 255 34.92 -23.16 18.53
N ASP A 256 36.23 -22.91 18.49
CA ASP A 256 37.07 -22.77 19.69
C ASP A 256 36.88 -23.91 20.71
N GLY A 257 36.85 -25.15 20.21
CA GLY A 257 36.69 -26.35 21.03
C GLY A 257 35.30 -26.54 21.65
N LYS A 258 34.30 -25.71 21.31
CA LYS A 258 32.91 -25.81 21.79
C LYS A 258 31.93 -26.12 20.65
N PRO A 259 30.89 -26.93 20.90
CA PRO A 259 29.89 -27.23 19.88
C PRO A 259 28.98 -26.02 19.68
N LEU A 260 28.69 -25.68 18.43
CA LEU A 260 27.74 -24.61 18.07
C LEU A 260 26.36 -25.19 17.76
N ILE A 261 26.26 -26.06 16.75
CA ILE A 261 25.00 -26.66 16.31
C ILE A 261 25.19 -28.12 15.88
N SER A 262 24.16 -28.93 16.14
CA SER A 262 24.01 -30.26 15.53
C SER A 262 23.43 -30.14 14.12
N VAL A 263 23.97 -30.94 13.20
CA VAL A 263 23.55 -31.04 11.79
C VAL A 263 23.01 -32.43 11.42
N GLU A 264 22.76 -33.30 12.41
CA GLU A 264 22.23 -34.66 12.21
C GLU A 264 20.93 -34.66 11.41
N GLN A 265 20.07 -33.64 11.60
CA GLN A 265 18.81 -33.51 10.87
C GLN A 265 19.06 -33.31 9.37
N GLU A 266 19.96 -32.39 9.01
CA GLU A 266 20.34 -32.11 7.63
C GLU A 266 21.07 -33.29 6.96
N GLU A 267 21.79 -34.10 7.73
CA GLU A 267 22.49 -35.30 7.24
C GLU A 267 21.56 -36.51 7.05
N SER A 268 20.57 -36.69 7.95
CA SER A 268 19.62 -37.81 7.89
C SER A 268 18.74 -37.82 6.63
N GLY A 269 18.63 -36.67 5.94
CA GLY A 269 17.78 -36.48 4.77
C GLY A 269 18.26 -37.11 3.45
N ASN A 270 19.47 -37.69 3.41
CA ASN A 270 20.05 -38.42 2.27
C ASN A 270 19.84 -37.77 0.89
N ARG A 271 20.08 -36.45 0.79
CA ARG A 271 20.09 -35.67 -0.46
C ARG A 271 21.25 -34.69 -0.45
N LEU A 272 22.47 -35.23 -0.49
CA LEU A 272 23.67 -34.43 -0.71
C LEU A 272 23.53 -33.69 -2.04
N ALA A 273 23.51 -32.36 -2.00
CA ALA A 273 23.66 -31.52 -3.17
C ALA A 273 24.89 -31.98 -3.97
N ASP A 274 24.80 -31.98 -5.31
CA ASP A 274 25.86 -32.40 -6.23
C ASP A 274 27.26 -32.07 -5.68
N ARG A 275 28.01 -33.13 -5.37
CA ARG A 275 29.42 -33.03 -5.01
C ARG A 275 30.17 -32.68 -6.29
N ASP A 276 30.92 -31.58 -6.27
CA ASP A 276 31.96 -31.36 -7.28
C ASP A 276 32.94 -32.55 -7.23
N GLU A 277 33.49 -32.97 -8.38
CA GLU A 277 34.42 -34.10 -8.50
C GLU A 277 35.66 -33.95 -7.59
N ASN A 278 35.94 -32.71 -7.18
CA ASN A 278 37.04 -32.34 -6.27
C ASN A 278 36.67 -32.32 -4.78
N THR A 279 35.42 -32.55 -4.40
CA THR A 279 34.99 -32.55 -2.98
C THR A 279 35.28 -33.91 -2.34
N PRO A 280 36.00 -33.98 -1.20
CA PRO A 280 36.22 -35.25 -0.50
C PRO A 280 34.89 -35.96 -0.19
N LYS A 281 34.85 -37.29 -0.40
CA LYS A 281 33.63 -38.09 -0.25
C LYS A 281 33.01 -38.08 1.16
N ASP A 282 33.73 -37.61 2.17
CA ASP A 282 33.29 -37.59 3.56
C ASP A 282 33.18 -36.17 4.14
N ALA A 283 33.32 -35.12 3.32
CA ALA A 283 33.22 -33.74 3.79
C ALA A 283 31.76 -33.27 3.89
N PHE A 284 31.36 -32.78 5.06
CA PHE A 284 30.08 -32.09 5.24
C PHE A 284 30.11 -30.70 4.60
N LEU A 285 29.14 -30.43 3.71
CA LEU A 285 29.06 -29.19 2.93
C LEU A 285 28.20 -28.15 3.64
N TYR A 286 28.76 -26.97 3.87
CA TYR A 286 28.03 -25.82 4.40
C TYR A 286 28.72 -24.52 3.98
N GLY A 287 27.96 -23.44 3.89
CA GLY A 287 28.46 -22.07 3.85
C GLY A 287 28.49 -21.48 5.26
N GLU A 288 29.51 -20.66 5.53
CA GLU A 288 29.66 -19.91 6.78
C GLU A 288 29.83 -18.43 6.44
N SER A 289 29.23 -17.57 7.24
CA SER A 289 29.63 -16.17 7.32
C SER A 289 29.69 -15.78 8.78
N VAL A 290 30.74 -15.03 9.13
CA VAL A 290 31.02 -14.64 10.51
C VAL A 290 31.07 -13.14 10.60
N MET A 291 30.37 -12.63 11.62
CA MET A 291 30.41 -11.24 12.04
C MET A 291 31.10 -11.13 13.37
N GLU A 292 31.98 -10.15 13.50
CA GLU A 292 32.58 -9.80 14.78
C GLU A 292 31.92 -8.52 15.27
N LEU A 293 31.21 -8.58 16.40
CA LEU A 293 30.53 -7.44 17.00
C LEU A 293 31.33 -6.80 18.15
N GLY A 294 32.38 -7.47 18.62
CA GLY A 294 33.32 -7.00 19.62
C GLY A 294 34.43 -8.04 19.82
N GLU A 295 35.27 -7.86 20.84
CA GLU A 295 36.31 -8.84 21.18
C GLU A 295 35.72 -10.21 21.56
N ASP A 296 34.61 -10.18 22.30
CA ASP A 296 34.00 -11.39 22.88
C ASP A 296 32.76 -11.91 22.13
N THR A 297 32.31 -11.21 21.06
CA THR A 297 31.03 -11.51 20.41
C THR A 297 31.19 -11.77 18.92
N LYS A 298 30.77 -12.97 18.50
CA LYS A 298 30.70 -13.37 17.09
C LYS A 298 29.32 -13.88 16.73
N VAL A 299 28.85 -13.54 15.53
CA VAL A 299 27.60 -14.05 14.96
C VAL A 299 27.94 -14.91 13.76
N PHE A 300 27.54 -16.18 13.82
CA PHE A 300 27.69 -17.14 12.75
C PHE A 300 26.36 -17.30 12.02
N THR A 301 26.38 -17.18 10.70
CA THR A 301 25.27 -17.61 9.85
C THR A 301 25.71 -18.79 9.01
N PHE A 302 24.95 -19.89 9.09
CA PHE A 302 25.21 -21.11 8.34
C PHE A 302 24.18 -21.29 7.24
N HIS A 303 24.67 -21.67 6.06
CA HIS A 303 23.85 -22.09 4.93
C HIS A 303 24.16 -23.55 4.61
N ILE A 304 23.27 -24.47 4.99
CA ILE A 304 23.47 -25.91 4.90
C ILE A 304 22.55 -26.46 3.80
N PRO A 305 23.06 -26.87 2.63
CA PRO A 305 22.23 -27.45 1.58
C PRO A 305 21.47 -28.70 2.07
N THR A 306 20.17 -28.76 1.79
CA THR A 306 19.28 -29.87 2.17
C THR A 306 18.67 -30.61 0.97
N GLY A 307 19.06 -30.22 -0.25
CA GLY A 307 18.56 -30.81 -1.49
C GLY A 307 19.51 -30.59 -2.67
N PRO A 308 19.15 -31.09 -3.86
CA PRO A 308 19.96 -30.97 -5.06
C PRO A 308 20.20 -29.51 -5.44
N ARG A 309 21.35 -29.24 -6.06
CA ARG A 309 21.73 -27.90 -6.52
C ARG A 309 20.72 -27.42 -7.56
N ASN A 310 20.24 -26.19 -7.41
CA ASN A 310 19.32 -25.55 -8.34
C ASN A 310 19.96 -24.22 -8.80
N PRO A 311 19.97 -23.91 -10.10
CA PRO A 311 20.51 -22.66 -10.63
C PRO A 311 19.78 -21.40 -10.12
N VAL A 312 18.54 -21.53 -9.61
CA VAL A 312 17.77 -20.42 -9.03
C VAL A 312 18.01 -20.32 -7.51
N GLU A 313 17.68 -21.36 -6.75
CA GLU A 313 17.93 -21.42 -5.30
C GLU A 313 18.07 -22.87 -4.83
N THR A 314 19.23 -23.22 -4.27
CA THR A 314 19.44 -24.55 -3.66
C THR A 314 18.69 -24.61 -2.33
N PRO A 315 17.81 -25.60 -2.10
CA PRO A 315 17.16 -25.78 -0.81
C PRO A 315 18.21 -25.89 0.29
N ALA A 316 18.06 -25.10 1.35
CA ALA A 316 19.03 -25.06 2.42
C ALA A 316 18.38 -24.73 3.77
N SER A 317 18.89 -25.40 4.80
CA SER A 317 18.72 -25.02 6.19
C SER A 317 19.58 -23.79 6.47
N ARG A 318 19.01 -22.83 7.18
CA ARG A 318 19.65 -21.56 7.52
C ARG A 318 19.59 -21.37 9.01
N ARG A 319 20.76 -21.25 9.63
CA ARG A 319 20.94 -21.27 11.08
C ARG A 319 21.75 -20.05 11.48
N LEU A 320 21.40 -19.43 12.60
CA LEU A 320 22.12 -18.29 13.15
C LEU A 320 22.51 -18.59 14.59
N VAL A 321 23.78 -18.39 14.91
CA VAL A 321 24.36 -18.64 16.24
C VAL A 321 25.10 -17.40 16.71
N VAL A 322 24.79 -16.96 17.92
CA VAL A 322 25.55 -15.93 18.63
C VAL A 322 26.49 -16.61 19.60
N VAL A 323 27.77 -16.26 19.53
CA VAL A 323 28.80 -16.69 20.48
C VAL A 323 29.24 -15.47 21.26
N HIS A 324 28.92 -15.40 22.55
CA HIS A 324 29.32 -14.31 23.45
C HIS A 324 30.09 -14.86 24.64
N GLN A 325 31.32 -14.37 24.88
CA GLN A 325 32.21 -14.87 25.95
C GLN A 325 32.38 -16.40 25.91
N GLY A 326 32.40 -16.95 24.70
CA GLY A 326 32.49 -18.38 24.43
C GLY A 326 31.24 -19.20 24.77
N VAL A 327 30.10 -18.58 25.09
CA VAL A 327 28.79 -19.26 25.20
C VAL A 327 28.08 -19.15 23.86
N ALA A 328 27.70 -20.29 23.28
CA ALA A 328 26.99 -20.35 22.02
C ALA A 328 25.48 -20.47 22.24
N GLU A 329 24.71 -19.64 21.54
CA GLU A 329 23.24 -19.65 21.52
C GLU A 329 22.75 -19.63 20.08
N GLU A 330 21.90 -20.60 19.72
CA GLU A 330 21.26 -20.63 18.41
C GLU A 330 19.93 -19.87 18.44
N LEU A 331 19.77 -18.89 17.53
CA LEU A 331 18.53 -18.14 17.37
C LEU A 331 17.57 -18.89 16.45
N THR A 332 16.83 -19.83 17.05
CA THR A 332 15.94 -20.75 16.31
C THR A 332 14.70 -20.09 15.71
N ASP A 333 14.45 -18.82 15.98
CA ASP A 333 13.35 -18.04 15.42
C ASP A 333 13.73 -17.24 14.16
N PHE A 334 15.01 -17.19 13.80
CA PHE A 334 15.50 -16.53 12.59
C PHE A 334 16.09 -17.56 11.61
N ARG A 335 15.22 -18.21 10.82
CA ARG A 335 15.59 -19.37 9.95
C ARG A 335 15.62 -19.05 8.45
N ARG A 336 15.74 -17.78 8.08
CA ARG A 336 15.74 -17.31 6.68
C ARG A 336 17.07 -16.66 6.33
N SER A 337 17.28 -16.45 5.02
CA SER A 337 18.48 -15.76 4.54
C SER A 337 18.48 -14.35 5.12
N VAL A 338 19.60 -13.99 5.75
CA VAL A 338 19.91 -12.59 6.00
C VAL A 338 20.00 -11.91 4.63
N ALA A 339 19.06 -11.00 4.38
CA ALA A 339 18.96 -10.25 3.14
C ALA A 339 19.74 -8.93 3.23
N GLY A 340 19.82 -8.37 4.43
CA GLY A 340 20.65 -7.21 4.70
C GLY A 340 21.11 -7.16 6.15
N LEU A 341 22.13 -6.34 6.34
CA LEU A 341 22.86 -6.20 7.59
C LEU A 341 23.38 -4.77 7.72
N ARG A 342 23.27 -4.21 8.92
CA ARG A 342 23.99 -2.99 9.30
C ARG A 342 24.75 -3.22 10.61
N LYS A 343 26.08 -3.11 10.58
CA LYS A 343 26.90 -3.09 11.79
C LYS A 343 26.94 -1.68 12.37
N THR A 344 26.94 -1.60 13.69
CA THR A 344 27.03 -0.37 14.48
C THR A 344 28.19 -0.47 15.48
N ASN A 345 28.33 0.53 16.36
CA ASN A 345 29.31 0.46 17.45
C ASN A 345 28.91 -0.55 18.54
N ASP A 346 27.61 -0.67 18.82
CA ASP A 346 27.10 -1.46 19.95
C ASP A 346 26.51 -2.81 19.54
N GLY A 347 26.53 -3.14 18.25
CA GLY A 347 25.93 -4.38 17.75
C GLY A 347 25.72 -4.40 16.24
N ALA A 348 24.73 -5.18 15.79
CA ALA A 348 24.31 -5.23 14.40
C ALA A 348 22.81 -5.50 14.24
N TRP A 349 22.25 -4.86 13.22
CA TRP A 349 20.92 -5.12 12.67
C TRP A 349 20.99 -6.17 11.58
N LEU A 350 20.13 -7.18 11.65
CA LEU A 350 19.95 -8.21 10.63
C LEU A 350 18.49 -8.23 10.19
N TRP A 351 18.24 -8.39 8.89
CA TRP A 351 16.87 -8.54 8.40
C TRP A 351 16.75 -9.52 7.23
N THR A 352 15.54 -10.03 7.05
CA THR A 352 15.17 -10.93 5.95
C THR A 352 14.37 -10.18 4.88
N LEU A 353 14.23 -10.78 3.70
CA LEU A 353 13.35 -10.22 2.67
C LEU A 353 11.90 -10.18 3.16
N SER A 354 11.23 -9.07 2.85
CA SER A 354 9.87 -8.78 3.29
C SER A 354 8.87 -9.12 2.19
N PRO A 355 7.81 -9.88 2.50
CA PRO A 355 6.95 -10.42 1.45
C PRO A 355 6.02 -9.38 0.82
N THR A 356 5.69 -9.60 -0.43
CA THR A 356 4.49 -9.09 -1.11
C THR A 356 3.34 -10.10 -0.91
N ARG A 357 2.10 -9.78 -1.25
CA ARG A 357 0.98 -10.75 -1.27
C ARG A 357 1.29 -11.96 -2.15
N LEU A 358 2.08 -11.77 -3.20
CA LEU A 358 2.49 -12.85 -4.08
C LEU A 358 3.53 -13.75 -3.40
N SER A 359 4.62 -13.19 -2.87
CA SER A 359 5.71 -13.97 -2.27
C SER A 359 5.39 -14.50 -0.87
N ALA A 360 4.46 -13.89 -0.14
CA ALA A 360 3.96 -14.43 1.12
C ALA A 360 3.38 -15.86 0.99
N ARG A 361 2.93 -16.25 -0.22
CA ARG A 361 2.36 -17.59 -0.49
C ARG A 361 3.40 -18.69 -0.53
N THR A 362 4.65 -18.38 -0.86
CA THR A 362 5.73 -19.37 -0.91
C THR A 362 6.40 -19.58 0.44
N GLY A 363 6.19 -18.64 1.38
CA GLY A 363 6.74 -18.68 2.73
C GLY A 363 8.26 -18.48 2.82
N SER A 364 8.93 -18.18 1.70
CA SER A 364 10.38 -17.94 1.63
C SER A 364 10.77 -16.61 2.26
N GLU A 365 9.89 -15.61 2.20
CA GLU A 365 10.07 -14.26 2.73
C GLU A 365 9.24 -14.08 4.02
N ARG A 366 9.84 -13.44 5.03
CA ARG A 366 9.25 -13.32 6.36
C ARG A 366 9.31 -11.91 6.96
N GLY A 367 10.04 -10.97 6.36
CA GLY A 367 10.14 -9.59 6.86
C GLY A 367 10.49 -9.57 8.35
N GLU A 368 11.54 -10.30 8.71
CA GLU A 368 12.01 -10.41 10.09
C GLU A 368 13.16 -9.45 10.32
N VAL A 369 13.14 -8.75 11.46
CA VAL A 369 14.19 -7.81 11.86
C VAL A 369 14.69 -8.17 13.25
N LEU A 370 16.01 -8.28 13.37
CA LEU A 370 16.73 -8.68 14.57
C LEU A 370 17.82 -7.65 14.89
N TRP A 371 17.96 -7.31 16.16
CA TRP A 371 19.14 -6.63 16.69
C TRP A 371 19.96 -7.61 17.53
N ILE A 372 21.28 -7.58 17.38
CA ILE A 372 22.25 -8.34 18.20
C ILE A 372 23.29 -7.36 18.73
N GLY A 373 23.37 -7.23 20.05
CA GLY A 373 24.35 -6.39 20.73
C GLY A 373 25.74 -7.03 20.81
N ALA A 374 26.76 -6.18 20.92
CA ALA A 374 28.13 -6.59 21.21
C ALA A 374 28.27 -7.25 22.59
N ASP A 375 27.28 -7.09 23.46
CA ASP A 375 27.12 -7.76 24.75
C ASP A 375 26.45 -9.15 24.66
N GLY A 376 26.19 -9.64 23.44
CA GLY A 376 25.52 -10.91 23.19
C GLY A 376 24.00 -10.88 23.35
N THR A 377 23.41 -9.77 23.80
CA THR A 377 21.94 -9.67 23.89
C THR A 377 21.33 -9.55 22.50
N HIS A 378 20.12 -10.09 22.31
CA HIS A 378 19.45 -10.03 21.01
C HIS A 378 17.95 -9.76 21.16
N ARG A 379 17.33 -9.14 20.14
CA ARG A 379 15.94 -8.66 20.18
C ARG A 379 15.26 -8.87 18.83
N SER A 380 14.08 -9.50 18.85
CA SER A 380 13.20 -9.63 17.67
C SER A 380 12.22 -8.46 17.60
N TRP A 381 12.32 -7.65 16.55
CA TRP A 381 11.47 -6.47 16.39
C TRP A 381 10.05 -6.79 15.98
N ASN A 382 9.84 -7.88 15.24
CA ASN A 382 8.50 -8.40 14.96
C ASN A 382 7.75 -8.71 16.27
N ARG A 383 8.44 -9.26 17.28
CA ARG A 383 7.84 -9.51 18.60
C ARG A 383 7.64 -8.23 19.40
N ILE A 384 8.63 -7.35 19.46
CA ILE A 384 8.54 -6.07 20.21
C ILE A 384 7.37 -5.23 19.68
N LEU A 385 7.22 -5.14 18.36
CA LEU A 385 6.12 -4.40 17.74
C LEU A 385 4.81 -5.18 17.74
N ASN A 386 4.81 -6.50 17.95
CA ASN A 386 3.68 -7.39 17.61
C ASN A 386 3.23 -7.21 16.15
N ALA A 387 4.20 -7.23 15.22
CA ALA A 387 3.99 -7.03 13.79
C ALA A 387 4.14 -8.36 13.01
N GLN A 388 3.27 -8.59 12.02
CA GLN A 388 3.34 -9.78 11.15
C GLN A 388 4.60 -9.72 10.27
N TYR A 389 4.79 -8.60 9.57
CA TYR A 389 5.94 -8.34 8.72
C TYR A 389 6.52 -6.96 9.04
N VAL A 390 7.85 -6.88 9.04
CA VAL A 390 8.60 -5.62 9.20
C VAL A 390 9.57 -5.48 8.02
N ARG A 391 9.36 -4.45 7.21
CA ARG A 391 10.19 -4.11 6.06
C ARG A 391 11.11 -2.95 6.40
N ILE A 392 12.40 -3.09 6.09
CA ILE A 392 13.35 -1.99 6.18
C ILE A 392 13.12 -1.03 5.01
N LEU A 393 12.92 0.25 5.32
CA LEU A 393 12.82 1.32 4.33
C LEU A 393 14.11 2.13 4.24
N HIS A 394 14.80 2.31 5.37
CA HIS A 394 16.06 3.01 5.46
C HIS A 394 16.87 2.51 6.66
N ASP A 395 18.18 2.44 6.49
CA ASP A 395 19.13 2.09 7.54
C ASP A 395 20.22 3.18 7.65
N GLU A 396 20.38 3.75 8.85
CA GLU A 396 21.44 4.70 9.11
C GLU A 396 21.90 4.60 10.57
N ASP A 397 23.21 4.53 10.76
CA ASP A 397 23.85 4.46 12.07
C ASP A 397 23.18 3.44 13.03
N ASP A 398 22.63 3.92 14.14
CA ASP A 398 22.00 3.12 15.21
C ASP A 398 20.47 2.98 15.08
N GLU A 399 19.89 3.48 13.98
CA GLU A 399 18.45 3.56 13.77
C GLU A 399 18.01 2.85 12.48
N LEU A 400 16.80 2.26 12.50
CA LEU A 400 16.12 1.78 11.30
C LEU A 400 14.78 2.48 11.13
N ILE A 401 14.47 2.91 9.90
CA ILE A 401 13.11 3.30 9.52
C ILE A 401 12.45 2.10 8.86
N VAL A 402 11.31 1.69 9.39
CA VAL A 402 10.62 0.47 8.98
C VAL A 402 9.14 0.70 8.68
N GLN A 403 8.61 -0.18 7.84
CA GLN A 403 7.18 -0.37 7.63
C GLN A 403 6.75 -1.68 8.30
N ALA A 404 5.89 -1.61 9.30
CA ALA A 404 5.19 -2.77 9.85
C ALA A 404 3.83 -2.93 9.14
N TYR A 405 3.55 -4.10 8.61
CA TYR A 405 2.35 -4.35 7.82
C TYR A 405 1.87 -5.80 7.93
N GLU A 406 0.65 -6.02 7.44
CA GLU A 406 0.05 -7.33 7.31
C GLU A 406 -0.44 -7.56 5.88
N LEU A 407 -0.49 -8.82 5.47
CA LEU A 407 -1.00 -9.20 4.14
C LEU A 407 -2.23 -10.10 4.24
N PHE A 408 -2.26 -10.95 5.26
CA PHE A 408 -3.35 -11.89 5.49
C PHE A 408 -3.64 -11.92 6.99
N ARG A 409 -4.88 -11.60 7.35
CA ARG A 409 -5.40 -11.69 8.72
C ARG A 409 -6.53 -12.71 8.76
N PRO A 410 -6.44 -13.77 9.57
CA PRO A 410 -7.59 -14.61 9.89
C PRO A 410 -8.65 -13.79 10.64
N ASP A 411 -9.94 -14.02 10.38
CA ASP A 411 -11.06 -13.24 10.94
C ASP A 411 -11.06 -13.13 12.47
N ASN A 412 -10.43 -14.08 13.18
CA ASN A 412 -10.38 -14.15 14.63
C ASN A 412 -9.01 -13.81 15.24
N ALA A 413 -8.04 -13.34 14.45
CA ALA A 413 -6.72 -12.99 14.96
C ALA A 413 -6.70 -11.57 15.56
N THR A 414 -5.94 -11.38 16.65
CA THR A 414 -5.66 -10.03 17.17
C THR A 414 -4.94 -9.22 16.08
N PRO A 415 -5.36 -7.97 15.79
CA PRO A 415 -4.70 -7.14 14.80
C PRO A 415 -3.20 -6.97 15.15
N PRO A 416 -2.28 -7.29 14.24
CA PRO A 416 -0.88 -6.93 14.43
C PRO A 416 -0.74 -5.41 14.38
N THR A 417 0.32 -4.89 15.00
CA THR A 417 0.70 -3.49 14.85
C THR A 417 1.11 -3.22 13.41
N THR A 418 0.56 -2.15 12.84
CA THR A 418 0.90 -1.65 11.50
C THR A 418 1.24 -0.17 11.57
N GLY A 419 2.00 0.29 10.58
CA GLY A 419 2.43 1.69 10.46
C GLY A 419 3.89 1.82 10.09
N TYR A 420 4.39 3.04 10.21
CA TYR A 420 5.78 3.38 10.01
C TYR A 420 6.44 3.69 11.35
N PHE A 421 7.63 3.14 11.58
CA PHE A 421 8.32 3.23 12.86
C PHE A 421 9.79 3.55 12.69
N ARG A 422 10.35 4.26 13.67
CA ARG A 422 11.79 4.37 13.89
C ARG A 422 12.17 3.42 15.02
N LEU A 423 13.11 2.51 14.75
CA LEU A 423 13.59 1.53 15.71
C LEU A 423 14.98 1.91 16.19
N HIS A 424 15.21 1.80 17.49
CA HIS A 424 16.48 2.14 18.15
C HIS A 424 17.17 0.89 18.69
N SER A 425 18.49 0.83 18.63
CA SER A 425 19.28 -0.33 19.07
C SER A 425 19.04 -0.75 20.53
N ASP A 426 18.63 0.18 21.39
CA ASP A 426 18.34 -0.05 22.81
C ASP A 426 17.02 -0.81 23.05
N GLY A 427 16.20 -1.02 22.00
CA GLY A 427 14.91 -1.69 22.08
C GLY A 427 13.72 -0.75 22.20
N THR A 428 13.93 0.57 22.15
CA THR A 428 12.86 1.57 22.08
C THR A 428 12.47 1.90 20.63
N TYR A 429 11.28 2.44 20.42
CA TYR A 429 10.82 2.83 19.09
C TYR A 429 9.87 4.03 19.14
N ASP A 430 9.83 4.77 18.03
CA ASP A 430 8.88 5.84 17.80
C ASP A 430 7.95 5.47 16.65
N LYS A 431 6.65 5.75 16.80
CA LYS A 431 5.70 5.66 15.69
C LYS A 431 5.77 6.95 14.88
N ILE A 432 6.10 6.83 13.59
CA ILE A 432 6.17 7.96 12.65
C ILE A 432 4.78 8.29 12.10
N GLY A 433 4.01 7.27 11.75
CA GLY A 433 2.64 7.45 11.25
C GLY A 433 1.93 6.13 10.96
N ASP A 434 0.64 6.21 10.67
CA ASP A 434 -0.14 5.06 10.24
C ASP A 434 0.15 4.70 8.78
N LEU A 435 -0.17 3.46 8.38
CA LEU A 435 -0.18 3.13 6.96
C LEU A 435 -1.23 4.01 6.27
N THR A 436 -0.83 4.67 5.18
CA THR A 436 -1.79 5.36 4.31
C THR A 436 -2.86 4.37 3.87
N GLU A 437 -4.14 4.77 3.86
CA GLU A 437 -5.26 3.88 3.56
C GLU A 437 -4.95 2.93 2.41
N ALA A 438 -5.16 1.64 2.66
CA ALA A 438 -5.21 0.70 1.58
C ALA A 438 -6.42 1.05 0.72
N THR A 439 -6.23 1.26 -0.58
CA THR A 439 -7.33 1.06 -1.51
C THR A 439 -7.65 -0.44 -1.46
N ILE A 440 -8.47 -0.86 -0.49
CA ILE A 440 -9.04 -2.20 -0.49
C ILE A 440 -10.01 -2.21 -1.66
N ILE A 441 -9.50 -2.53 -2.84
CA ILE A 441 -10.34 -2.84 -3.97
C ILE A 441 -10.68 -4.31 -3.81
N ASP A 442 -11.88 -4.56 -3.31
CA ASP A 442 -12.44 -5.90 -3.27
C ASP A 442 -12.46 -6.44 -4.72
N GLY A 443 -11.68 -7.49 -4.98
CA GLY A 443 -11.50 -8.05 -6.32
C GLY A 443 -10.42 -7.43 -7.21
N ALA A 444 -9.54 -6.53 -6.71
CA ALA A 444 -8.40 -6.09 -7.52
C ALA A 444 -7.45 -7.25 -7.84
N PRO A 445 -6.93 -7.33 -9.08
CA PRO A 445 -5.90 -8.30 -9.44
C PRO A 445 -4.65 -8.10 -8.58
N LEU A 446 -3.95 -9.22 -8.38
CA LEU A 446 -2.91 -9.56 -7.39
C LEU A 446 -1.64 -8.68 -7.33
N ILE A 447 -1.63 -7.45 -7.87
CA ILE A 447 -0.38 -6.73 -8.21
C ILE A 447 -0.20 -5.40 -7.45
N ALA A 448 -1.26 -4.77 -6.93
CA ALA A 448 -1.11 -3.49 -6.23
C ALA A 448 -0.94 -3.69 -4.72
N ASP A 449 0.22 -4.19 -4.30
CA ASP A 449 0.55 -4.20 -2.88
C ASP A 449 0.99 -2.81 -2.44
N ASN A 450 0.30 -2.27 -1.44
CA ASN A 450 0.50 -0.94 -0.85
C ASN A 450 1.81 -0.81 -0.05
N LEU A 451 2.93 -1.32 -0.56
CA LEU A 451 4.17 -1.47 0.19
C LEU A 451 5.31 -0.56 -0.30
N ASP A 452 5.09 0.20 -1.36
CA ASP A 452 6.11 1.10 -1.91
C ASP A 452 6.06 2.44 -1.18
N ALA A 453 6.74 2.49 -0.03
CA ALA A 453 7.10 3.71 0.66
C ALA A 453 8.54 4.08 0.32
N TYR A 454 8.80 5.37 0.15
CA TYR A 454 10.10 5.94 -0.14
C TYR A 454 10.54 6.81 1.04
N VAL A 455 11.79 6.67 1.47
CA VAL A 455 12.40 7.54 2.48
C VAL A 455 13.33 8.50 1.76
N ASP A 456 13.05 9.81 1.86
CA ASP A 456 13.91 10.84 1.27
C ASP A 456 15.18 11.08 2.10
N ARG A 457 16.09 11.90 1.58
CA ARG A 457 17.33 12.29 2.28
C ARG A 457 17.11 12.94 3.65
N ASP A 458 15.94 13.53 3.87
CA ASP A 458 15.54 14.20 5.10
C ASP A 458 14.79 13.26 6.05
N LYS A 459 14.73 11.96 5.71
CA LYS A 459 14.07 10.88 6.46
C LYS A 459 12.55 11.02 6.55
N ASN A 460 11.95 11.76 5.61
CA ASN A 460 10.52 11.80 5.42
C ASN A 460 10.06 10.60 4.60
N ILE A 461 8.93 10.04 5.01
CA ILE A 461 8.33 8.89 4.36
C ILE A 461 7.27 9.40 3.40
N TYR A 462 7.48 9.12 2.12
CA TYR A 462 6.52 9.39 1.06
C TYR A 462 5.89 8.11 0.54
N VAL A 463 4.61 8.19 0.23
CA VAL A 463 3.86 7.07 -0.34
C VAL A 463 3.15 7.55 -1.59
N VAL A 464 3.33 6.83 -2.69
CA VAL A 464 2.61 7.07 -3.94
C VAL A 464 1.42 6.11 -4.02
N ARG A 465 0.23 6.66 -4.28
CA ARG A 465 -1.01 5.93 -4.49
C ARG A 465 -1.73 6.50 -5.69
N ASN A 466 -1.70 5.77 -6.80
CA ASN A 466 -2.18 6.28 -8.08
C ASN A 466 -1.46 7.59 -8.43
N ASN A 467 -2.18 8.71 -8.54
CA ASN A 467 -1.59 10.04 -8.77
C ASN A 467 -1.54 10.90 -7.49
N THR A 468 -1.65 10.27 -6.33
CA THR A 468 -1.56 10.91 -5.02
C THR A 468 -0.20 10.63 -4.39
N ILE A 469 0.47 11.67 -3.90
CA ILE A 469 1.64 11.54 -3.04
C ILE A 469 1.29 12.01 -1.65
N SER A 470 1.60 11.20 -0.65
CA SER A 470 1.40 11.50 0.76
C SER A 470 2.74 11.56 1.49
N ASN A 471 2.99 12.63 2.23
CA ASN A 471 4.07 12.70 3.22
C ASN A 471 3.49 12.25 4.58
N VAL A 472 3.93 11.09 5.04
CA VAL A 472 3.43 10.47 6.27
C VAL A 472 3.85 11.28 7.50
N ASN A 473 5.09 11.81 7.51
CA ASN A 473 5.62 12.55 8.65
C ASN A 473 4.84 13.85 8.90
N LEU A 474 4.41 14.52 7.84
CA LEU A 474 3.68 15.79 7.90
C LEU A 474 2.16 15.62 7.87
N GLY A 475 1.66 14.42 7.57
CA GLY A 475 0.23 14.16 7.38
C GLY A 475 -0.37 14.92 6.18
N SER A 476 0.47 15.36 5.24
CA SER A 476 0.04 16.08 4.04
C SER A 476 -0.06 15.13 2.84
N SER A 477 -1.00 15.42 1.95
CA SER A 477 -1.18 14.66 0.72
C SER A 477 -1.66 15.56 -0.41
N ARG A 478 -1.20 15.28 -1.63
CA ARG A 478 -1.68 15.95 -2.84
C ARG A 478 -2.04 14.91 -3.88
N THR A 479 -3.23 15.05 -4.46
CA THR A 479 -3.64 14.35 -5.67
C THR A 479 -3.49 15.30 -6.86
N TRP A 480 -2.87 14.82 -7.93
CA TRP A 480 -2.98 15.42 -9.25
C TRP A 480 -3.91 14.55 -10.08
N TRP A 481 -5.03 15.12 -10.53
CA TRP A 481 -6.04 14.38 -11.25
C TRP A 481 -5.50 13.93 -12.60
N ASP A 482 -6.00 12.80 -13.08
CA ASP A 482 -5.44 12.16 -14.27
C ASP A 482 -5.51 13.04 -15.53
N TYR A 483 -6.51 13.93 -15.61
CA TYR A 483 -6.63 14.93 -16.67
C TYR A 483 -5.54 16.00 -16.60
N GLU A 484 -5.07 16.38 -15.41
CA GLU A 484 -3.96 17.33 -15.25
C GLU A 484 -2.65 16.70 -15.74
N LEU A 485 -2.43 15.43 -15.41
CA LEU A 485 -1.22 14.71 -15.80
C LEU A 485 -1.22 14.33 -17.28
N LYS A 486 -2.39 14.01 -17.84
CA LYS A 486 -2.56 13.80 -19.28
C LYS A 486 -2.18 15.04 -20.08
N GLU A 487 -2.50 16.23 -19.60
CA GLU A 487 -2.12 17.49 -20.26
C GLU A 487 -0.59 17.65 -20.32
N LEU A 488 0.13 17.20 -19.30
CA LEU A 488 1.59 17.21 -19.30
C LEU A 488 2.17 16.19 -20.28
N THR A 489 1.52 15.04 -20.45
CA THR A 489 2.04 13.91 -21.24
C THR A 489 1.35 13.74 -22.61
N GLN A 490 0.81 14.81 -23.21
CA GLN A 490 0.04 14.72 -24.46
C GLN A 490 0.81 14.07 -25.62
N GLU A 491 2.14 14.20 -25.63
CA GLU A 491 3.02 13.59 -26.65
C GLU A 491 3.21 12.08 -26.46
N TYR A 492 2.76 11.53 -25.32
CA TYR A 492 2.95 10.14 -24.91
C TYR A 492 1.58 9.46 -24.72
N PRO A 493 0.96 8.93 -25.79
CA PRO A 493 -0.40 8.41 -25.73
C PRO A 493 -0.57 7.20 -24.80
N ASP A 494 0.52 6.47 -24.52
CA ASP A 494 0.51 5.31 -23.62
C ASP A 494 0.64 5.70 -22.14
N ALA A 495 0.94 6.97 -21.83
CA ALA A 495 1.02 7.45 -20.46
C ALA A 495 -0.33 7.29 -19.76
N GLY A 496 -0.32 6.72 -18.56
CA GLY A 496 -1.53 6.55 -17.76
C GLY A 496 -2.28 5.23 -17.96
N TYR A 497 -1.88 4.39 -18.93
CA TYR A 497 -2.61 3.17 -19.30
C TYR A 497 -2.26 1.91 -18.49
#